data_AF-A0A832WIU3-F1
#
_entry.id   AF-A0A832WIU3-F1
#
_cell.length_a   1.000
_cell.length_b   1.000
_cell.length_c   1.000
_cell.angle_alpha   90.00
_cell.angle_beta   90.00
_cell.angle_gamma   90.00
#
_symmetry.space_group_name_H-M   'P 1'
#
loop_
_entity.id
_entity.type
_entity.pdbx_description
1 polymer ?
#
loop_
_entity_poly.entity_id
_entity_poly.type
_entity_poly.pdbx_seq_one_letter_code
_entity_poly.pdbx_strand_id
1 'polypeptide(L)'
;MTKKKKKPIDELPWQEYDIEEFKEKFPALAKELEENFGDLEITGIRLDEYQVLEEEEEEKIDFSGYNPTVIDFLRRCDTEEEALEIINWLEKQGEITPEMAKALRVTLVHKGVRAFGPKKEWGWYERHGKH
;
A
#
# COMPACT_ATOMS: atom_id res chain seq x y z
N MET A 1 23.24 -4.68 -38.96
CA MET A 1 21.88 -4.66 -38.38
C MET A 1 21.98 -5.06 -36.92
N THR A 2 21.85 -4.10 -36.02
CA THR A 2 22.02 -4.28 -34.58
C THR A 2 20.88 -5.14 -34.03
N LYS A 3 21.21 -6.31 -33.48
CA LYS A 3 20.24 -7.17 -32.78
C LYS A 3 19.74 -6.38 -31.57
N LYS A 4 18.49 -5.89 -31.60
CA LYS A 4 17.82 -5.33 -30.43
C LYS A 4 17.81 -6.42 -29.36
N LYS A 5 18.35 -6.13 -28.18
CA LYS A 5 18.27 -7.02 -27.02
C LYS A 5 16.78 -7.18 -26.69
N LYS A 6 16.27 -8.41 -26.70
CA LYS A 6 14.89 -8.70 -26.30
C LYS A 6 14.74 -8.34 -24.82
N LYS A 7 13.68 -7.62 -24.48
CA LYS A 7 13.40 -7.20 -23.11
C LYS A 7 12.73 -8.38 -22.38
N PRO A 8 12.83 -8.48 -21.04
CA PRO A 8 12.20 -9.55 -20.26
C PRO A 8 10.69 -9.67 -20.51
N ILE A 9 10.05 -8.57 -20.89
CA ILE A 9 8.62 -8.49 -21.22
C ILE A 9 8.25 -9.26 -22.51
N ASP A 10 9.22 -9.55 -23.38
CA ASP A 10 9.03 -10.27 -24.65
C ASP A 10 9.06 -11.80 -24.46
N GLU A 11 9.26 -12.31 -23.23
CA GLU A 11 9.50 -13.73 -22.92
C GLU A 11 8.45 -14.36 -22.00
N LEU A 12 7.32 -13.70 -21.71
CA LEU A 12 6.29 -14.25 -20.82
C LEU A 12 5.36 -15.23 -21.58
N PRO A 13 5.34 -16.53 -21.24
CA PRO A 13 4.64 -17.56 -22.02
C PRO A 13 3.11 -17.57 -21.91
N TRP A 14 2.50 -16.68 -21.12
CA TRP A 14 1.05 -16.58 -20.86
C TRP A 14 0.43 -15.26 -21.33
N GLN A 15 1.14 -14.50 -22.18
CA GLN A 15 0.68 -13.21 -22.68
C GLN A 15 -0.18 -13.41 -23.94
N GLU A 16 -1.51 -13.45 -23.77
CA GLU A 16 -2.47 -13.63 -24.88
C GLU A 16 -2.77 -12.35 -25.68
N TYR A 17 -2.14 -11.21 -25.35
CA TYR A 17 -2.38 -9.93 -26.02
C TYR A 17 -1.16 -9.44 -26.80
N ASP A 18 -1.42 -8.86 -27.97
CA ASP A 18 -0.40 -8.21 -28.79
C ASP A 18 0.07 -6.91 -28.10
N ILE A 19 1.38 -6.72 -28.01
CA ILE A 19 1.98 -5.53 -27.40
C ILE A 19 1.68 -4.25 -28.19
N GLU A 20 1.46 -4.37 -29.51
CA GLU A 20 1.02 -3.26 -30.35
C GLU A 20 -0.41 -2.85 -30.01
N GLU A 21 -1.31 -3.83 -29.82
CA GLU A 21 -2.69 -3.59 -29.39
C GLU A 21 -2.76 -2.96 -27.99
N PHE A 22 -1.89 -3.40 -27.07
CA PHE A 22 -1.78 -2.80 -25.74
C PHE A 22 -1.35 -1.33 -25.79
N LYS A 23 -0.38 -0.99 -26.64
CA LYS A 23 0.08 0.40 -26.84
C LYS A 23 -0.99 1.30 -27.42
N GLU A 24 -1.81 0.77 -28.33
CA GLU A 24 -2.91 1.52 -28.93
C GLU A 24 -4.04 1.76 -27.92
N LYS A 25 -4.41 0.73 -27.15
CA LYS A 25 -5.49 0.83 -26.16
C LYS A 25 -5.10 1.61 -24.90
N PHE A 26 -3.84 1.53 -24.47
CA PHE A 26 -3.35 2.10 -23.22
C PHE A 26 -2.04 2.89 -23.39
N PRO A 27 -2.06 3.99 -24.18
CA PRO A 27 -0.84 4.71 -24.56
C PRO A 27 -0.09 5.36 -23.38
N ALA A 28 -0.81 5.80 -22.34
CA ALA A 28 -0.20 6.38 -21.14
C ALA A 28 0.53 5.30 -20.31
N LEU A 29 -0.13 4.18 -20.03
CA LEU A 29 0.45 3.05 -19.29
C LEU A 29 1.65 2.44 -20.02
N ALA A 30 1.56 2.31 -21.35
CA ALA A 30 2.68 1.83 -22.15
C ALA A 30 3.90 2.76 -22.07
N LYS A 31 3.67 4.07 -22.05
CA LYS A 31 4.71 5.07 -21.88
C LYS A 31 5.35 4.99 -20.49
N GLU A 32 4.54 4.85 -19.45
CA GLU A 32 5.02 4.67 -18.06
C GLU A 32 5.89 3.42 -17.90
N LEU A 33 5.46 2.29 -18.48
CA LEU A 33 6.20 1.03 -18.52
C LEU A 33 7.52 1.13 -19.32
N GLU A 34 7.53 1.84 -20.45
CA GLU A 34 8.73 1.99 -21.28
C GLU A 34 9.77 2.95 -20.68
N GLU A 35 9.29 4.03 -20.06
CA GLU A 35 10.11 5.06 -19.45
C GLU A 35 10.58 4.70 -18.03
N ASN A 36 10.21 3.51 -17.54
CA ASN A 36 10.57 2.99 -16.21
C ASN A 36 10.26 4.02 -15.10
N PHE A 37 9.10 4.69 -15.23
CA PHE A 37 8.66 5.71 -14.28
C PHE A 37 8.20 5.03 -12.99
N GLY A 38 9.10 5.00 -12.01
CA GLY A 38 8.81 4.55 -10.66
C GLY A 38 8.74 3.03 -10.58
N ASP A 39 9.88 2.40 -10.34
CA ASP A 39 9.93 1.03 -9.83
C ASP A 39 9.17 1.03 -8.48
N LEU A 40 7.87 0.70 -8.50
CA LEU A 40 7.11 0.47 -7.29
C LEU A 40 7.52 -0.90 -6.76
N GLU A 41 8.51 -0.90 -5.88
CA GLU A 41 8.91 -2.11 -5.17
C GLU A 41 7.69 -2.64 -4.39
N ILE A 42 7.34 -3.90 -4.67
CA ILE A 42 6.30 -4.60 -3.92
C ILE A 42 6.89 -4.90 -2.54
N THR A 43 6.69 -3.97 -1.61
CA THR A 43 7.16 -4.04 -0.22
C THR A 43 6.37 -5.03 0.64
N GLY A 44 5.28 -5.59 0.12
CA GLY A 44 4.53 -6.64 0.80
C GLY A 44 3.39 -7.18 -0.04
N ILE A 45 3.13 -8.48 0.11
CA ILE A 45 1.99 -9.18 -0.49
C ILE A 45 1.01 -9.49 0.65
N ARG A 46 -0.17 -8.85 0.63
CA ARG A 46 -1.26 -9.18 1.58
C ARG A 46 -1.99 -10.43 1.07
N LEU A 47 -1.60 -11.60 1.59
CA LEU A 47 -2.19 -12.89 1.25
C LEU A 47 -3.57 -13.11 1.90
N ASP A 48 -3.87 -12.35 2.95
CA ASP A 48 -5.19 -12.14 3.52
C ASP A 48 -5.33 -10.65 3.93
N GLU A 49 -6.56 -10.16 4.05
CA GLU A 49 -6.85 -8.73 4.29
C GLU A 49 -6.32 -8.23 5.67
N TYR A 50 -5.72 -9.11 6.51
CA TYR A 50 -5.38 -8.82 7.90
C TYR A 50 -4.05 -9.39 8.43
N GLN A 51 -3.17 -10.02 7.65
CA GLN A 51 -1.82 -10.33 8.15
C GLN A 51 -0.98 -9.05 8.25
N VAL A 52 -0.94 -8.56 9.48
CA VAL A 52 0.01 -7.56 9.93
C VAL A 52 1.36 -8.26 10.00
N LEU A 53 2.34 -7.71 9.28
CA LEU A 53 3.76 -8.09 9.37
C LEU A 53 4.14 -8.25 10.85
N GLU A 54 4.58 -9.44 11.25
CA GLU A 54 5.44 -9.58 12.42
C GLU A 54 6.61 -8.62 12.20
N GLU A 55 6.94 -7.83 13.23
CA GLU A 55 8.04 -6.87 13.19
C GLU A 55 9.35 -7.67 13.04
N GLU A 56 9.72 -7.99 11.80
CA GLU A 56 11.06 -8.48 11.45
C GLU A 56 12.08 -7.35 11.72
N GLU A 57 13.22 -7.75 12.25
CA GLU A 57 14.21 -6.93 12.93
C GLU A 57 14.73 -5.72 12.11
N GLU A 58 14.55 -4.53 12.71
CA GLU A 58 15.48 -3.38 12.80
C GLU A 58 16.32 -2.95 11.58
N GLU A 59 15.73 -2.82 10.39
CA GLU A 59 16.24 -1.81 9.45
C GLU A 59 15.53 -0.47 9.71
N LYS A 60 16.31 0.55 10.11
CA LYS A 60 15.79 1.91 10.25
C LYS A 60 15.25 2.39 8.91
N ILE A 61 13.97 2.72 8.88
CA ILE A 61 13.25 3.14 7.68
C ILE A 61 13.50 4.62 7.47
N ASP A 62 13.87 5.02 6.24
CA ASP A 62 13.86 6.43 5.87
C ASP A 62 12.40 6.90 5.72
N PHE A 63 11.94 7.72 6.66
CA PHE A 63 10.60 8.30 6.63
C PHE A 63 10.55 9.67 5.92
N SER A 64 11.63 10.11 5.27
CA SER A 64 11.65 11.35 4.50
C SER A 64 10.59 11.32 3.39
N GLY A 65 9.59 12.21 3.50
CA GLY A 65 8.46 12.24 2.56
C GLY A 65 7.41 11.14 2.76
N TYR A 66 7.49 10.35 3.83
CA TYR A 66 6.51 9.31 4.14
C TYR A 66 5.15 9.92 4.49
N ASN A 67 4.10 9.49 3.79
CA ASN A 67 2.71 9.87 4.08
C ASN A 67 2.02 8.73 4.87
N PRO A 68 1.58 8.97 6.12
CA PRO A 68 0.87 7.96 6.90
C PRO A 68 -0.42 7.50 6.22
N THR A 69 -0.69 6.20 6.28
CA THR A 69 -1.92 5.58 5.78
C THR A 69 -3.02 5.59 6.84
N VAL A 70 -4.27 5.27 6.45
CA VAL A 70 -5.38 5.07 7.39
C VAL A 70 -5.03 4.07 8.51
N ILE A 71 -4.31 3.00 8.18
CA ILE A 71 -3.90 1.98 9.16
C ILE A 71 -2.91 2.57 10.18
N ASP A 72 -2.04 3.49 9.77
CA ASP A 72 -1.10 4.14 10.68
C ASP A 72 -1.79 5.02 11.72
N PHE A 73 -2.88 5.68 11.32
CA PHE A 73 -3.73 6.42 12.25
C PHE A 73 -4.45 5.48 13.21
N LEU A 74 -5.05 4.39 12.71
CA LEU A 74 -5.76 3.41 13.55
C LEU A 74 -4.84 2.70 14.54
N ARG A 75 -3.59 2.43 14.17
CA ARG A 75 -2.59 1.85 15.08
C ARG A 75 -2.17 2.79 16.21
N ARG A 76 -2.48 4.08 16.16
CA ARG A 76 -2.25 5.04 17.25
C ARG A 76 -3.43 5.15 18.22
N CYS A 77 -4.63 4.76 17.81
CA CYS A 77 -5.81 4.82 18.67
C CYS A 77 -5.65 3.86 19.86
N ASP A 78 -6.11 4.31 21.02
CA ASP A 78 -6.18 3.53 22.26
C ASP A 78 -7.50 2.79 22.39
N THR A 79 -8.58 3.38 21.89
CA THR A 79 -9.95 2.87 22.03
C THR A 79 -10.63 2.62 20.69
N GLU A 80 -11.72 1.86 20.72
CA GLU A 80 -12.52 1.60 19.52
C GLU A 80 -13.29 2.85 19.09
N GLU A 81 -13.70 3.68 20.04
CA GLU A 81 -14.38 4.94 19.78
C GLU A 81 -13.48 5.91 19.00
N GLU A 82 -12.22 6.08 19.42
CA GLU A 82 -11.24 6.88 18.69
C GLU A 82 -11.02 6.39 17.26
N ALA A 83 -10.88 5.07 17.10
CA ALA A 83 -10.70 4.45 15.78
C ALA A 83 -11.93 4.71 14.87
N LEU A 84 -13.13 4.62 15.42
CA LEU A 84 -14.37 4.90 14.70
C LEU A 84 -14.46 6.37 14.27
N GLU A 85 -14.08 7.32 15.15
CA GLU A 85 -14.03 8.74 14.82
C GLU A 85 -13.06 9.03 13.66
N ILE A 86 -11.88 8.42 13.70
CA ILE A 86 -10.87 8.54 12.62
C ILE A 86 -11.43 8.02 11.29
N ILE A 87 -12.05 6.83 11.29
CA ILE A 87 -12.64 6.24 10.07
C ILE A 87 -13.73 7.18 9.50
N ASN A 88 -14.62 7.69 10.36
CA ASN A 88 -15.70 8.58 9.94
C ASN A 88 -15.16 9.90 9.40
N TRP A 89 -14.12 10.45 10.03
CA TRP A 89 -13.51 11.70 9.59
C TRP A 89 -12.84 11.54 8.23
N LEU A 90 -12.07 10.48 8.01
CA LEU A 90 -11.41 10.20 6.73
C LEU A 90 -12.43 9.95 5.60
N GLU A 91 -13.51 9.21 5.87
CA GLU A 91 -14.59 8.99 4.90
C GLU A 91 -15.26 10.32 4.52
N LYS A 92 -15.52 11.19 5.51
CA LYS A 92 -16.11 12.50 5.28
C LYS A 92 -15.20 13.43 4.47
N GLN A 93 -13.88 13.32 4.62
CA GLN A 93 -12.92 14.08 3.82
C GLN A 93 -12.72 13.49 2.42
N GLY A 94 -13.19 12.25 2.16
CA GLY A 94 -12.97 11.56 0.89
C GLY A 94 -11.58 10.93 0.77
N GLU A 95 -10.81 10.85 1.87
CA GLU A 95 -9.50 10.18 1.93
C GLU A 95 -9.64 8.66 1.80
N ILE A 96 -10.80 8.12 2.19
CA ILE A 96 -11.13 6.70 2.08
C ILE A 96 -12.50 6.54 1.40
N THR A 97 -12.65 5.49 0.59
CA THR A 97 -13.93 5.19 -0.05
C THR A 97 -14.95 4.67 0.97
N PRO A 98 -16.26 4.82 0.70
CA PRO A 98 -17.30 4.27 1.58
C PRO A 98 -17.21 2.75 1.78
N GLU A 99 -16.77 2.03 0.75
CA GLU A 99 -16.55 0.58 0.81
C GLU A 99 -15.41 0.23 1.76
N MET A 100 -14.30 0.96 1.68
CA MET A 100 -13.17 0.78 2.59
C MET A 100 -13.53 1.17 4.03
N ALA A 101 -14.22 2.29 4.23
CA ALA A 101 -14.71 2.71 5.55
C ALA A 101 -15.62 1.65 6.17
N LYS A 102 -16.51 1.04 5.37
CA LYS A 102 -17.37 -0.07 5.82
C LYS A 102 -16.55 -1.29 6.25
N ALA A 103 -15.56 -1.70 5.47
CA ALA A 103 -14.69 -2.83 5.82
C ALA A 103 -13.92 -2.57 7.13
N LEU A 104 -13.36 -1.36 7.29
CA LEU A 104 -12.66 -0.95 8.52
C LEU A 104 -13.59 -0.99 9.74
N ARG A 105 -14.84 -0.49 9.63
CA ARG A 105 -15.83 -0.56 10.73
C ARG A 105 -16.18 -2.00 11.10
N VAL A 106 -16.37 -2.88 10.11
CA VAL A 106 -16.64 -4.31 10.35
C VAL A 106 -15.48 -4.93 11.13
N THR A 107 -14.25 -4.69 10.70
CA THR A 107 -13.05 -5.19 11.39
C THR A 107 -12.93 -4.65 12.81
N LEU A 108 -13.18 -3.36 12.99
CA LEU A 108 -13.15 -2.72 14.31
C LEU A 108 -14.15 -3.36 15.27
N VAL A 109 -15.39 -3.60 14.83
CA VAL A 109 -16.44 -4.22 15.66
C VAL A 109 -16.14 -5.69 15.98
N HIS A 110 -15.59 -6.46 15.03
CA HIS A 110 -15.38 -7.90 15.22
C HIS A 110 -14.08 -8.26 15.91
N LYS A 111 -13.02 -7.50 15.68
CA LYS A 111 -11.65 -7.83 16.10
C LYS A 111 -11.01 -6.76 17.00
N GLY A 112 -11.65 -5.61 17.17
CA GLY A 112 -11.14 -4.48 17.96
C GLY A 112 -10.04 -3.69 17.27
N VAL A 113 -9.59 -2.61 17.90
CA VAL A 113 -8.57 -1.68 17.35
C VAL A 113 -7.21 -2.35 17.09
N ARG A 114 -6.88 -3.41 17.83
CA ARG A 114 -5.61 -4.14 17.66
C ARG A 114 -5.59 -5.10 16.47
N ALA A 115 -6.72 -5.28 15.80
CA ALA A 115 -6.78 -5.98 14.52
C ALA A 115 -5.99 -5.28 13.40
N PHE A 116 -5.77 -3.97 13.54
CA PHE A 116 -5.00 -3.17 12.59
C PHE A 116 -3.48 -3.23 12.84
N GLY A 117 -3.05 -3.94 13.89
CA GLY A 117 -1.65 -4.16 14.23
C GLY A 117 -1.25 -3.66 15.63
N PRO A 118 0.03 -3.88 16.01
CA PRO A 118 0.53 -3.45 17.31
C PRO A 118 0.52 -1.93 17.41
N LYS A 119 0.30 -1.44 18.63
CA LYS A 119 0.14 -0.02 18.92
C LYS A 119 1.41 0.75 18.57
N LYS A 120 1.27 1.82 17.78
CA LYS A 120 2.35 2.77 17.51
C LYS A 120 2.42 3.78 18.65
N GLU A 121 3.27 3.50 19.63
CA GLU A 121 3.49 4.37 20.78
C GLU A 121 4.02 5.76 20.38
N TRP A 122 3.91 6.71 21.30
CA TRP A 122 4.51 8.03 21.11
C TRP A 122 6.01 7.90 20.76
N GLY A 123 6.48 8.71 19.81
CA GLY A 123 7.85 8.66 19.29
C GLY A 123 8.19 7.43 18.43
N TRP A 124 7.21 6.62 18.00
CA TRP A 124 7.48 5.40 17.20
C TRP A 124 8.30 5.70 15.93
N TYR A 125 7.92 6.72 15.15
CA TYR A 125 8.65 7.08 13.93
C TYR A 125 10.07 7.60 14.20
N GLU A 126 10.29 8.27 15.32
CA GLU A 126 11.62 8.78 15.69
C GLU A 126 12.57 7.63 16.06
N ARG A 127 12.05 6.58 16.70
CA ARG A 127 12.83 5.39 17.06
C ARG A 127 13.16 4.51 15.86
N HIS A 128 12.20 4.35 14.95
CA HIS A 128 12.34 3.48 13.77
C HIS A 128 12.87 4.24 12.54
N GLY A 129 13.00 5.56 12.63
CA GLY A 129 13.45 6.41 11.56
C GLY A 129 14.96 6.37 11.39
N LYS A 130 15.40 6.34 10.14
CA LYS A 130 16.78 6.62 9.76
C LYS A 130 16.96 8.13 9.73
N HIS A 131 17.81 8.65 10.61
CA HIS A 131 18.22 10.05 10.67
C HIS A 131 19.62 10.20 10.09
#